data_AF-A0A1Y1X442-F1
#
_entry.id   AF-A0A1Y1X442-F1
#
_cell.length_a   1.000
_cell.length_b   1.000
_cell.length_c   1.000
_cell.angle_alpha   90.00
_cell.angle_beta   90.00
_cell.angle_gamma   90.00
#
_symmetry.space_group_name_H-M   'P 1'
#
loop_
_entity.id
_entity.type
_entity.pdbx_description
1 polymer ?
#
loop_
_entity_poly.entity_id
_entity_poly.type
_entity_poly.pdbx_seq_one_letter_code
_entity_poly.pdbx_strand_id
1 'polypeptide(L)'
;MSETYETKISTKKWIIYDLPGNAGWILYLVRLILIFAKKAEFLNNKGILCIIILSFIPAILMIIDVIELINEKINKLDRILSKTRLYRGFGALSLGGLLGIIITIIGILYGYCITIKYDLLYLWFMFFGSILALLFSTLIFVTYKKKI
;
A
#
# COMPACT_ATOMS: atom_id res chain seq x y z
N MET A 1 20.84 -23.24 2.15
CA MET A 1 19.50 -23.22 2.79
C MET A 1 18.93 -21.82 2.65
N SER A 2 17.68 -21.67 2.20
CA SER A 2 17.01 -20.37 2.19
C SER A 2 16.77 -19.92 3.64
N GLU A 3 17.15 -18.69 3.97
CA GLU A 3 16.87 -18.12 5.29
C GLU A 3 15.36 -18.04 5.50
N THR A 4 14.88 -18.62 6.60
CA THR A 4 13.47 -18.58 7.00
C THR A 4 13.27 -17.62 8.17
N TYR A 5 12.11 -17.00 8.21
CA TYR A 5 11.69 -16.03 9.20
C TYR A 5 10.39 -16.51 9.82
N GLU A 6 10.29 -16.40 11.14
CA GLU A 6 9.11 -16.82 11.90
C GLU A 6 8.57 -15.64 12.71
N THR A 7 7.25 -15.55 12.79
CA THR A 7 6.56 -14.60 13.67
C THR A 7 5.83 -15.32 14.79
N LYS A 8 5.96 -14.80 16.01
CA LYS A 8 5.26 -15.27 17.22
C LYS A 8 4.10 -14.36 17.63
N ILE A 9 3.71 -13.42 16.76
CA ILE A 9 2.58 -12.54 17.03
C ILE A 9 1.30 -13.36 17.20
N SER A 10 0.50 -13.06 18.22
CA SER A 10 -0.76 -13.78 18.45
C SER A 10 -1.74 -13.56 17.29
N THR A 11 -2.64 -14.54 17.05
CA THR A 11 -3.67 -14.44 16.01
C THR A 11 -4.52 -13.19 16.14
N LYS A 12 -4.89 -12.80 17.36
CA LYS A 12 -5.64 -11.57 17.62
C LYS A 12 -4.88 -10.33 17.15
N LYS A 13 -3.59 -10.21 17.50
CA LYS A 13 -2.76 -9.08 17.07
C LYS A 13 -2.53 -9.08 15.55
N TRP A 14 -2.33 -10.26 14.95
CA TRP A 14 -2.23 -10.39 13.50
C TRP A 14 -3.46 -9.81 12.80
N ILE A 15 -4.66 -10.23 13.20
CA ILE A 15 -5.93 -9.75 12.61
C ILE A 15 -6.09 -8.23 12.78
N ILE A 16 -5.76 -7.70 13.97
CA ILE A 16 -5.83 -6.26 14.25
C ILE A 16 -4.91 -5.44 13.34
N TYR A 17 -3.78 -6.01 12.90
CA TYR A 17 -2.89 -5.33 11.96
C TYR A 17 -3.27 -5.60 10.50
N ASP A 18 -3.65 -6.83 10.17
CA ASP A 18 -3.97 -7.24 8.80
C ASP A 18 -5.21 -6.51 8.27
N LEU A 19 -6.26 -6.34 9.08
CA LEU A 19 -7.50 -5.70 8.62
C LEU A 19 -7.29 -4.23 8.18
N PRO A 20 -6.68 -3.34 9.00
CA PRO A 20 -6.42 -1.98 8.56
C PRO A 20 -5.41 -1.88 7.41
N GLY A 21 -4.39 -2.73 7.38
CA GLY A 21 -3.44 -2.79 6.26
C GLY A 21 -4.15 -3.13 4.94
N ASN A 22 -5.06 -4.09 4.98
CA ASN A 22 -5.89 -4.47 3.84
C ASN A 22 -6.86 -3.35 3.42
N ALA A 23 -7.52 -2.72 4.38
CA ALA A 23 -8.35 -1.55 4.10
C ALA A 23 -7.55 -0.42 3.44
N GLY A 24 -6.29 -0.25 3.83
CA GLY A 24 -5.38 0.75 3.28
C GLY A 24 -5.12 0.59 1.79
N TRP A 25 -4.65 -0.58 1.36
CA TRP A 25 -4.38 -0.80 -0.08
C TRP A 25 -5.66 -0.82 -0.92
N ILE A 26 -6.78 -1.35 -0.39
CA ILE A 26 -8.08 -1.32 -1.08
C ILE A 26 -8.49 0.14 -1.31
N LEU A 27 -8.42 0.96 -0.27
CA LEU A 27 -8.76 2.38 -0.36
C LEU A 27 -7.87 3.08 -1.40
N TYR A 28 -6.58 2.79 -1.41
CA TYR A 28 -5.65 3.34 -2.40
C TYR A 28 -6.03 2.96 -3.83
N LEU A 29 -6.17 1.66 -4.13
CA LEU A 29 -6.45 1.16 -5.47
C LEU A 29 -7.82 1.61 -5.99
N VAL A 30 -8.86 1.49 -5.18
CA VAL A 30 -10.22 1.89 -5.57
C VAL A 30 -10.26 3.36 -5.93
N ARG A 31 -9.58 4.21 -5.15
CA ARG A 31 -9.56 5.65 -5.41
C ARG A 31 -8.76 6.00 -6.66
N LEU A 32 -7.60 5.36 -6.87
CA LEU A 32 -6.83 5.51 -8.10
C LEU A 32 -7.66 5.14 -9.34
N ILE A 33 -8.41 4.04 -9.30
CA ILE A 33 -9.29 3.62 -10.40
C ILE A 33 -10.43 4.62 -10.60
N LEU A 34 -11.05 5.09 -9.52
CA LEU A 34 -12.16 6.04 -9.59
C LEU A 34 -11.76 7.40 -10.18
N ILE A 35 -10.52 7.85 -9.99
CA ILE A 35 -10.00 9.08 -10.62
C ILE A 35 -10.18 9.03 -12.14
N PHE A 36 -9.84 7.91 -12.77
CA PHE A 36 -10.00 7.72 -14.21
C PHE A 36 -11.44 7.41 -14.61
N ALA A 37 -12.11 6.51 -13.86
CA ALA A 37 -13.48 6.09 -14.18
C ALA A 37 -14.49 7.24 -14.11
N LYS A 38 -14.27 8.20 -13.18
CA LYS A 38 -15.10 9.40 -13.03
C LYS A 38 -14.57 10.61 -13.77
N LYS A 39 -13.46 10.49 -14.50
CA LYS A 39 -12.79 11.58 -15.23
C LYS A 39 -12.63 12.82 -14.34
N ALA A 40 -11.96 12.66 -13.20
CA ALA A 40 -11.79 13.73 -12.22
C ALA A 40 -11.24 15.00 -12.90
N GLU A 41 -11.83 16.16 -12.57
CA GLU A 41 -11.57 17.43 -13.28
C GLU A 41 -10.09 17.81 -13.30
N PHE A 42 -9.36 17.50 -12.23
CA PHE A 42 -7.94 17.78 -12.10
C PHE A 42 -7.05 17.02 -13.09
N LEU A 43 -7.56 15.97 -13.76
CA LEU A 43 -6.82 15.25 -14.80
C LEU A 43 -6.55 16.10 -16.05
N ASN A 44 -7.29 17.18 -16.26
CA ASN A 44 -7.03 18.14 -17.35
C ASN A 44 -5.69 18.88 -17.17
N ASN A 45 -5.18 18.93 -15.94
CA ASN A 45 -3.86 19.47 -15.68
C ASN A 45 -2.78 18.40 -15.94
N LYS A 46 -1.89 18.68 -16.90
CA LYS A 46 -0.81 17.75 -17.29
C LYS A 46 0.11 17.37 -16.13
N GLY A 47 0.40 18.30 -15.21
CA GLY A 47 1.23 18.03 -14.04
C GLY A 47 0.57 17.06 -13.07
N ILE A 48 -0.71 17.25 -12.77
CA ILE A 48 -1.48 16.32 -11.93
C ILE A 48 -1.61 14.96 -12.63
N LEU A 49 -1.88 14.94 -13.94
CA LEU A 49 -1.93 13.70 -14.70
C LEU A 49 -0.62 12.88 -14.58
N CYS A 50 0.54 13.52 -14.71
CA CYS A 50 1.84 12.85 -14.50
C CYS A 50 1.95 12.24 -13.08
N ILE A 51 1.50 12.96 -12.05
CA ILE A 51 1.52 12.48 -10.66
C ILE A 51 0.59 11.27 -10.49
N ILE A 52 -0.61 11.29 -11.10
CA ILE A 52 -1.53 10.14 -11.06
C ILE A 52 -0.94 8.94 -11.82
N ILE A 53 -0.24 9.15 -12.94
CA ILE A 53 0.46 8.07 -13.66
C ILE A 53 1.55 7.46 -12.77
N LEU A 54 2.34 8.28 -12.08
CA LEU A 54 3.34 7.79 -11.13
C LEU A 54 2.72 7.04 -9.95
N SER A 55 1.47 7.35 -9.59
CA SER A 55 0.72 6.68 -8.53
C SER A 55 0.41 5.20 -8.82
N PHE A 56 0.65 4.71 -10.05
CA PHE A 56 0.60 3.28 -10.35
C PHE A 56 1.80 2.49 -9.82
N ILE A 57 2.95 3.13 -9.58
CA ILE A 57 4.13 2.46 -9.01
C ILE A 57 3.81 1.86 -7.63
N PRO A 58 3.33 2.66 -6.63
CA PRO A 58 2.90 2.10 -5.36
C PRO A 58 1.71 1.13 -5.50
N ALA A 59 0.79 1.36 -6.44
CA ALA A 59 -0.32 0.42 -6.70
C ALA A 59 0.19 -0.98 -7.09
N ILE A 60 1.18 -1.07 -7.97
CA ILE A 60 1.79 -2.34 -8.39
C ILE A 60 2.45 -3.02 -7.18
N LEU A 61 3.18 -2.29 -6.34
CA LEU A 61 3.78 -2.84 -5.12
C LEU A 61 2.73 -3.41 -4.16
N MET A 62 1.62 -2.70 -3.96
CA MET A 62 0.50 -3.18 -3.15
C MET A 62 -0.15 -4.44 -3.73
N ILE A 63 -0.26 -4.56 -5.06
CA ILE A 63 -0.79 -5.75 -5.73
C ILE A 63 0.15 -6.95 -5.57
N ILE A 64 1.47 -6.74 -5.64
CA ILE A 64 2.45 -7.81 -5.42
C ILE A 64 2.27 -8.43 -4.04
N ASP A 65 2.05 -7.61 -3.01
CA ASP A 65 1.75 -8.09 -1.67
C ASP A 65 0.47 -8.94 -1.61
N VAL A 66 -0.63 -8.45 -2.20
CA VAL A 66 -1.91 -9.17 -2.23
C VAL A 66 -1.76 -10.56 -2.86
N ILE A 67 -1.02 -10.66 -3.96
CA ILE A 67 -0.74 -11.93 -4.63
C ILE A 67 0.07 -12.86 -3.71
N GLU A 68 1.07 -12.33 -3.01
CA GLU A 68 1.88 -13.11 -2.07
C GLU A 68 1.04 -13.59 -0.87
N LEU A 69 0.23 -12.72 -0.26
CA LEU A 69 -0.65 -13.08 0.86
C LEU A 69 -1.68 -14.16 0.50
N ILE A 70 -2.24 -14.11 -0.72
CA ILE A 70 -3.12 -15.16 -1.23
C ILE A 70 -2.36 -16.49 -1.34
N ASN A 71 -1.16 -16.47 -1.92
CA ASN A 71 -0.31 -17.66 -2.03
C ASN A 71 0.10 -18.21 -0.67
N GLU A 72 0.38 -17.35 0.31
CA GLU A 72 0.72 -17.75 1.68
C GLU A 72 -0.45 -18.46 2.36
N LYS A 73 -1.66 -17.91 2.26
CA LYS A 73 -2.88 -18.51 2.82
C LYS A 73 -3.21 -19.87 2.20
N ILE A 74 -3.05 -20.01 0.89
CA ILE A 74 -3.26 -21.30 0.18
C ILE A 74 -2.27 -22.35 0.69
N ASN A 75 -1.01 -21.95 0.91
CA ASN A 75 0.05 -22.87 1.34
C ASN A 75 0.19 -23.02 2.87
N LYS A 76 -0.65 -22.33 3.66
CA LYS A 76 -0.59 -22.28 5.14
C LYS A 76 0.79 -21.88 5.69
N LEU A 77 1.44 -20.94 5.00
CA LEU A 77 2.81 -20.46 5.34
C LEU A 77 2.80 -19.16 6.14
N ASP A 78 1.64 -18.70 6.58
CA ASP A 78 1.37 -17.41 7.21
C ASP A 78 2.22 -17.11 8.46
N ARG A 79 2.90 -18.10 9.04
CA ARG A 79 3.78 -17.91 10.22
C ARG A 79 5.26 -18.13 9.98
N ILE A 80 5.63 -18.85 8.91
CA ILE A 80 7.02 -19.16 8.58
C ILE A 80 7.22 -18.87 7.10
N LEU A 81 7.96 -17.81 6.81
CA LEU A 81 8.19 -17.32 5.46
C LEU A 81 9.67 -17.40 5.10
N SER A 82 9.97 -17.60 3.83
CA SER A 82 11.32 -17.34 3.33
C SER A 82 11.55 -15.82 3.28
N LYS A 83 12.82 -15.41 3.35
CA LYS A 83 13.20 -13.99 3.18
C LYS A 83 12.53 -13.36 1.96
N THR A 84 12.58 -14.02 0.81
CA THR A 84 12.02 -13.49 -0.43
C THR A 84 10.52 -13.24 -0.32
N ARG A 85 9.76 -14.15 0.29
CA ARG A 85 8.31 -14.00 0.44
C ARG A 85 7.96 -12.90 1.42
N LEU A 86 8.63 -12.84 2.58
CA LEU A 86 8.44 -11.78 3.58
C LEU A 86 8.62 -10.37 2.99
N TYR A 87 9.64 -10.17 2.15
CA TYR A 87 9.89 -8.88 1.51
C TYR A 87 8.96 -8.59 0.33
N ARG A 88 8.46 -9.62 -0.39
CA ARG A 88 7.49 -9.44 -1.49
C ARG A 88 6.07 -9.26 -1.00
N GLY A 89 5.70 -9.85 0.13
CA GLY A 89 4.49 -9.56 0.86
C GLY A 89 4.62 -8.22 1.58
N PHE A 90 4.75 -8.28 2.90
CA PHE A 90 4.73 -7.10 3.77
C PHE A 90 5.76 -6.02 3.42
N GLY A 91 6.95 -6.40 2.93
CA GLY A 91 7.96 -5.42 2.49
C GLY A 91 7.53 -4.58 1.28
N ALA A 92 6.89 -5.20 0.28
CA ALA A 92 6.37 -4.50 -0.89
C ALA A 92 5.19 -3.61 -0.50
N LEU A 93 4.31 -4.09 0.38
CA LEU A 93 3.22 -3.27 0.91
C LEU A 93 3.72 -2.05 1.67
N SER A 94 4.74 -2.21 2.53
CA SER A 94 5.37 -1.08 3.24
C SER A 94 5.97 -0.07 2.27
N LEU A 95 6.74 -0.54 1.27
CA LEU A 95 7.33 0.35 0.27
C LEU A 95 6.28 1.03 -0.60
N GLY A 96 5.23 0.31 -1.00
CA GLY A 96 4.08 0.85 -1.72
C GLY A 96 3.35 1.92 -0.91
N GLY A 97 3.13 1.68 0.38
CA GLY A 97 2.59 2.70 1.29
C GLY A 97 3.48 3.93 1.37
N LEU A 98 4.79 3.79 1.56
CA LEU A 98 5.72 4.92 1.62
C LEU A 98 5.72 5.75 0.33
N LEU A 99 5.85 5.10 -0.83
CA LEU A 99 5.82 5.79 -2.12
C LEU A 99 4.44 6.43 -2.37
N GLY A 100 3.36 5.76 -1.98
CA GLY A 100 2.01 6.29 -2.06
C GLY A 100 1.83 7.59 -1.26
N ILE A 101 2.35 7.64 -0.03
CA ILE A 101 2.38 8.85 0.81
C ILE A 101 3.10 9.99 0.08
N ILE A 102 4.32 9.74 -0.41
CA ILE A 102 5.14 10.76 -1.06
C ILE A 102 4.43 11.31 -2.31
N ILE A 103 3.97 10.44 -3.20
CA ILE A 103 3.35 10.83 -4.46
C ILE A 103 2.02 11.57 -4.23
N THR A 104 1.18 11.07 -3.31
CA THR A 104 -0.12 11.70 -3.02
C THR A 104 0.05 13.05 -2.32
N ILE A 105 1.00 13.21 -1.40
CA ILE A 105 1.34 14.53 -0.82
C ILE A 105 1.76 15.51 -1.93
N ILE A 106 2.66 15.10 -2.83
CA ILE A 106 3.11 15.95 -3.94
C ILE A 106 1.91 16.36 -4.80
N GLY A 107 1.00 15.43 -5.11
CA GLY A 107 -0.24 15.70 -5.84
C GLY A 107 -1.17 16.69 -5.13
N ILE A 108 -1.35 16.52 -3.82
CA ILE A 108 -2.19 17.41 -2.99
C ILE A 108 -1.60 18.82 -2.97
N LEU A 109 -0.31 18.95 -2.66
CA LEU A 109 0.38 20.24 -2.62
C LEU A 109 0.34 20.94 -3.98
N TYR A 110 0.67 20.23 -5.05
CA TYR A 110 0.63 20.77 -6.40
C TYR A 110 -0.79 21.18 -6.82
N GLY A 111 -1.80 20.39 -6.46
CA GLY A 111 -3.21 20.70 -6.69
C GLY A 111 -3.60 22.03 -6.05
N TYR A 112 -3.29 22.21 -4.75
CA TYR A 112 -3.58 23.46 -4.04
C TYR A 112 -2.81 24.66 -4.57
N CYS A 113 -1.54 24.48 -5.01
CA CYS A 113 -0.74 25.56 -5.59
C CYS A 113 -1.30 26.11 -6.91
N ILE A 114 -1.97 25.27 -7.71
CA ILE A 114 -2.47 25.67 -9.04
C ILE A 114 -3.91 26.14 -8.98
N THR A 115 -4.76 25.48 -8.21
CA THR A 115 -6.14 25.91 -8.03
C THR A 115 -6.79 25.32 -6.79
N ILE A 116 -7.44 26.18 -6.01
CA ILE A 116 -8.19 25.77 -4.82
C ILE A 116 -9.53 25.10 -5.21
N LYS A 117 -9.92 25.14 -6.49
CA LYS A 117 -11.21 24.62 -6.97
C LYS A 117 -11.24 23.13 -7.24
N TYR A 118 -10.09 22.47 -7.39
CA TYR A 118 -10.10 21.02 -7.66
C TYR A 118 -10.54 20.25 -6.42
N ASP A 119 -11.48 19.33 -6.60
CA ASP A 119 -11.80 18.34 -5.58
C ASP A 119 -10.69 17.28 -5.49
N LEU A 120 -9.81 17.45 -4.50
CA LEU A 120 -8.66 16.57 -4.25
C LEU A 120 -9.00 15.40 -3.30
N LEU A 121 -10.28 15.16 -3.00
CA LEU A 121 -10.72 14.12 -2.06
C LEU A 121 -10.23 12.72 -2.44
N TYR A 122 -10.11 12.41 -3.74
CA TYR A 122 -9.52 11.15 -4.20
C TYR A 122 -8.06 10.99 -3.76
N LEU A 123 -7.24 12.04 -3.90
CA LEU A 123 -5.84 12.05 -3.48
C LEU A 123 -5.71 11.94 -1.96
N TRP A 124 -6.58 12.60 -1.21
CA TRP A 124 -6.62 12.47 0.26
C TRP A 124 -6.94 11.05 0.70
N PHE A 125 -7.91 10.37 0.07
CA PHE A 125 -8.18 8.97 0.40
C PHE A 125 -7.03 8.04 0.01
N MET A 126 -6.37 8.27 -1.12
CA MET A 126 -5.17 7.53 -1.48
C MET A 126 -4.09 7.75 -0.41
N PHE A 127 -3.85 8.99 0.02
CA PHE A 127 -2.91 9.32 1.08
C PHE A 127 -3.20 8.56 2.39
N PHE A 128 -4.44 8.60 2.89
CA PHE A 128 -4.82 7.84 4.08
C PHE A 128 -4.68 6.32 3.88
N GLY A 129 -5.05 5.81 2.70
CA GLY A 129 -4.85 4.41 2.34
C GLY A 129 -3.38 4.00 2.40
N SER A 130 -2.48 4.85 1.90
CA SER A 130 -1.03 4.64 1.95
C SER A 130 -0.47 4.65 3.37
N ILE A 131 -0.97 5.51 4.26
CA ILE A 131 -0.59 5.52 5.69
C ILE A 131 -0.99 4.21 6.35
N LEU A 132 -2.24 3.77 6.16
CA LEU A 132 -2.72 2.52 6.72
C LEU A 132 -1.91 1.32 6.20
N ALA A 133 -1.68 1.26 4.89
CA ALA A 133 -0.86 0.22 4.28
C ALA A 133 0.54 0.19 4.93
N LEU A 134 1.25 1.32 4.95
CA LEU A 134 2.61 1.41 5.49
C LEU A 134 2.69 1.02 6.97
N LEU A 135 1.83 1.59 7.82
CA LEU A 135 1.92 1.39 9.26
C LEU A 135 1.67 -0.08 9.61
N PHE A 136 0.57 -0.63 9.10
CA PHE A 136 0.13 -1.96 9.52
C PHE A 136 0.91 -3.10 8.86
N SER A 137 1.35 -2.94 7.61
CA SER A 137 2.27 -3.91 7.00
C SER A 137 3.61 -3.93 7.72
N THR A 138 4.12 -2.76 8.12
CA THR A 138 5.41 -2.65 8.83
C THR A 138 5.30 -3.25 10.23
N LEU A 139 4.20 -3.03 10.95
CA LEU A 139 3.96 -3.65 12.25
C LEU A 139 3.99 -5.18 12.19
N ILE A 140 3.46 -5.78 11.12
CA ILE A 140 3.56 -7.23 10.90
C ILE A 140 4.99 -7.62 10.51
N PHE A 141 5.59 -6.92 9.55
CA PHE A 141 6.94 -7.20 9.03
C PHE A 141 7.99 -7.26 10.14
N VAL A 142 8.00 -6.29 11.07
CA VAL A 142 9.02 -6.24 12.15
C VAL A 142 8.89 -7.36 13.17
N THR A 143 7.74 -8.05 13.22
CA THR A 143 7.52 -9.19 14.13
C THR A 143 8.21 -10.46 13.65
N TYR A 144 8.52 -10.57 12.36
CA TYR A 144 9.26 -11.68 11.81
C TYR A 144 10.74 -11.60 12.23
N LYS A 145 11.25 -12.71 12.78
CA LYS A 145 12.66 -12.85 13.16
C LYS A 145 13.27 -14.02 12.41
N LYS A 146 14.55 -13.89 12.05
CA LYS A 146 15.30 -14.97 11.42
C LYS A 146 15.28 -16.19 12.33
N LYS A 147 14.85 -17.33 11.78
CA LYS A 147 14.87 -18.62 12.47
C LYS A 147 16.33 -19.10 12.47
N ILE A 148 16.90 -19.26 13.67
CA ILE A 148 18.24 -19.82 13.89
C ILE A 148 18.17 -21.33 13.70
#